data_AF-A0A3A5L1V7-F1
#
_entry.id   AF-A0A3A5L1V7-F1
#
_cell.length_a   1.000
_cell.length_b   1.000
_cell.length_c   1.000
_cell.angle_alpha   90.00
_cell.angle_beta   90.00
_cell.angle_gamma   90.00
#
_symmetry.space_group_name_H-M   'P 1'
#
loop_
_entity.id
_entity.type
_entity.pdbx_description
1 polymer ?
#
loop_
_entity_poly.entity_id
_entity_poly.type
_entity_poly.pdbx_seq_one_letter_code
_entity_poly.pdbx_strand_id
1 'polypeptide(L)'
;MVSQPVQCWFFLCRIMWEKQNSLTHAWNPNQQDNWKALKQEAIARAKTLFTKGKPPFMTLYRFLADARHQIAVTLQQESLEYLGILRDEHCEYIDTPITLLYPETGRYASFFPCLANRYQQLSQCLPLNQESVGLAYLLLGAKQEQNIKAVSYLNLEHEGLQLTCVYTITGFEGQKPIAWYGLVHTPRTQLKAIFARLEDLYQQLDANHSEGNGRVLKEIIWYLAHAMPCVRGSAAILEMMIHLLAETFAIAFDYPERAVPIDLIALFTVSPEAFDAGFHLTPMADLKKELRQIIRDGENSPFFCSQNPALTAARKLLNWINGASDSFTPKEIAYMNTPGSLLNERVRHYQLNGSLPPFTASNDTALVCQGP
;
A
#
# COMPACT_ATOMS: atom_id res chain seq x y z
N MET A 1 7.14 20.90 38.17
CA MET A 1 8.12 20.36 37.19
C MET A 1 7.42 19.29 36.36
N VAL A 2 7.90 19.11 35.13
CA VAL A 2 7.44 18.20 34.06
C VAL A 2 6.46 18.84 33.07
N SER A 3 7.02 19.63 32.16
CA SER A 3 6.43 20.00 30.87
C SER A 3 7.42 19.62 29.76
N GLN A 4 7.46 18.33 29.41
CA GLN A 4 8.25 17.83 28.28
C GLN A 4 7.57 16.76 27.37
N PRO A 5 6.26 16.79 27.06
CA PRO A 5 5.74 15.96 25.95
C PRO A 5 5.90 16.62 24.56
N VAL A 6 6.04 17.95 24.50
CA VAL A 6 5.94 18.70 23.23
C VAL A 6 7.23 18.61 22.40
N GLN A 7 8.41 18.49 23.02
CA GLN A 7 9.69 18.49 22.30
C GLN A 7 9.95 17.21 21.50
N CYS A 8 9.40 16.06 21.91
CA CYS A 8 9.60 14.79 21.22
C CYS A 8 8.82 14.73 19.89
N TRP A 9 7.63 15.34 19.86
CA TRP A 9 6.77 15.43 18.67
C TRP A 9 7.36 16.31 17.56
N PHE A 10 7.92 17.47 17.91
CA PHE A 10 8.54 18.38 16.93
C PHE A 10 9.79 17.81 16.26
N PHE A 11 10.52 16.91 16.94
CA PHE A 11 11.74 16.32 16.39
C PHE A 11 11.46 15.33 15.25
N LEU A 12 10.40 14.51 15.37
CA LEU A 12 9.97 13.57 14.33
C LEU A 12 9.46 14.29 13.07
N CYS A 13 8.71 15.39 13.21
CA CYS A 13 8.24 16.18 12.07
C CYS A 13 9.38 16.89 11.31
N ARG A 14 10.45 17.28 12.01
CA ARG A 14 11.60 17.96 11.41
C ARG A 14 12.49 17.01 10.59
N ILE A 15 12.67 15.77 11.06
CA ILE A 15 13.35 14.71 10.29
C ILE A 15 12.57 14.38 9.00
N MET A 16 11.24 14.44 9.03
CA MET A 16 10.39 14.18 7.86
C MET A 16 10.51 15.24 6.76
N TRP A 17 10.96 16.46 7.08
CA TRP A 17 11.01 17.59 6.14
C TRP A 17 12.36 17.72 5.42
N GLU A 18 13.48 17.30 6.03
CA GLU A 18 14.81 17.70 5.57
C GLU A 18 15.38 16.87 4.39
N LYS A 19 14.75 15.77 3.94
CA LYS A 19 15.28 15.00 2.79
C LYS A 19 14.19 14.51 1.83
N GLN A 20 14.10 15.20 0.70
CA GLN A 20 13.42 14.76 -0.51
C GLN A 20 14.09 13.50 -1.06
N ASN A 21 13.31 12.44 -1.24
CA ASN A 21 13.52 11.40 -2.24
C ASN A 21 12.25 10.53 -2.28
N SER A 22 11.77 10.16 -3.47
CA SER A 22 10.72 9.14 -3.62
C SER A 22 11.17 7.83 -2.96
N LEU A 23 10.25 6.93 -2.58
CA LEU A 23 10.61 5.58 -2.09
C LEU A 23 11.60 4.84 -3.04
N THR A 24 11.57 5.17 -4.33
CA THR A 24 12.47 4.64 -5.38
C THR A 24 13.86 5.29 -5.43
N HIS A 25 14.08 6.43 -4.77
CA HIS A 25 15.35 7.18 -4.77
C HIS A 25 15.88 7.48 -3.37
N ALA A 26 15.16 7.07 -2.31
CA ALA A 26 15.53 7.36 -0.92
C ALA A 26 16.86 6.70 -0.55
N TRP A 27 17.20 5.60 -1.20
CA TRP A 27 18.39 4.80 -0.95
C TRP A 27 19.25 4.77 -2.21
N ASN A 28 20.57 4.79 -2.02
CA ASN A 28 21.46 4.49 -3.15
C ASN A 28 21.27 3.03 -3.60
N PRO A 29 21.62 2.67 -4.85
CA PRO A 29 21.41 1.31 -5.36
C PRO A 29 21.97 0.21 -4.46
N ASN A 30 23.14 0.42 -3.87
CA ASN A 30 23.77 -0.55 -2.97
C ASN A 30 22.95 -0.80 -1.70
N GLN A 31 22.34 0.25 -1.12
CA GLN A 31 21.45 0.11 0.03
C GLN A 31 20.16 -0.63 -0.33
N GLN A 32 19.64 -0.43 -1.53
CA GLN A 32 18.46 -1.14 -2.02
C GLN A 32 18.75 -2.63 -2.24
N ASP A 33 19.90 -2.98 -2.82
CA ASP A 33 20.31 -4.37 -3.02
C ASP A 33 20.58 -5.08 -1.69
N ASN A 34 21.29 -4.42 -0.76
CA ASN A 34 21.53 -4.94 0.58
C ASN A 34 20.24 -5.16 1.35
N TRP A 35 19.27 -4.24 1.26
CA TRP A 35 17.94 -4.44 1.84
C TRP A 35 17.25 -5.66 1.28
N LYS A 36 17.24 -5.84 -0.05
CA LYS A 36 16.62 -7.01 -0.68
C LYS A 36 17.23 -8.30 -0.15
N ALA A 37 18.56 -8.37 -0.09
CA ALA A 37 19.27 -9.54 0.44
C ALA A 37 18.90 -9.82 1.91
N LEU A 38 18.99 -8.81 2.78
CA LEU A 38 18.70 -8.95 4.20
C LEU A 38 17.22 -9.27 4.48
N LYS A 39 16.29 -8.70 3.70
CA LYS A 39 14.86 -9.01 3.74
C LYS A 39 14.62 -10.49 3.43
N GLN A 40 15.22 -11.00 2.36
CA GLN A 40 15.09 -12.40 1.97
C GLN A 40 15.71 -13.34 3.01
N GLU A 41 16.84 -12.97 3.60
CA GLU A 41 17.44 -13.73 4.71
C GLU A 41 16.51 -13.78 5.93
N ALA A 42 15.91 -12.65 6.30
CA ALA A 42 14.95 -12.58 7.40
C ALA A 42 13.72 -13.47 7.16
N ILE A 43 13.17 -13.46 5.94
CA ILE A 43 12.05 -14.33 5.53
C ILE A 43 12.47 -15.79 5.61
N ALA A 44 13.65 -16.15 5.06
CA ALA A 44 14.16 -17.52 5.12
C ALA A 44 14.34 -18.01 6.57
N ARG A 45 14.87 -17.17 7.47
CA ARG A 45 14.96 -17.50 8.90
C ARG A 45 13.57 -17.65 9.53
N ALA A 46 12.61 -16.77 9.21
CA ALA A 46 11.26 -16.89 9.72
C ALA A 46 10.57 -18.20 9.27
N LYS A 47 10.82 -18.66 8.03
CA LYS A 47 10.34 -19.97 7.55
C LYS A 47 10.83 -21.13 8.40
N THR A 48 12.04 -21.05 8.97
CA THR A 48 12.55 -22.12 9.85
C THR A 48 11.71 -22.30 11.12
N LEU A 49 10.95 -21.28 11.55
CA LEU A 49 10.06 -21.39 12.71
C LEU A 49 8.93 -22.41 12.47
N PHE A 50 8.52 -22.61 11.22
CA PHE A 50 7.47 -23.56 10.85
C PHE A 50 7.92 -25.02 10.94
N THR A 51 9.23 -25.29 11.06
CA THR A 51 9.76 -26.67 11.17
C THR A 51 9.28 -27.40 12.43
N LYS A 52 8.93 -26.65 13.48
CA LYS A 52 8.39 -27.19 14.75
C LYS A 52 6.86 -27.15 14.82
N GLY A 53 6.20 -26.83 13.71
CA GLY A 53 4.78 -26.52 13.64
C GLY A 53 4.52 -25.03 13.41
N LYS A 54 3.26 -24.70 13.15
CA LYS A 54 2.80 -23.34 12.83
C LYS A 54 2.90 -22.44 14.08
N PRO A 55 3.78 -21.43 14.12
CA PRO A 55 3.93 -20.56 15.29
C PRO A 55 2.73 -19.60 15.41
N PRO A 56 2.37 -19.10 16.60
CA PRO A 56 1.32 -18.08 16.74
C PRO A 56 1.65 -16.83 15.90
N PHE A 57 0.63 -16.15 15.37
CA PHE A 57 0.78 -14.99 14.50
C PHE A 57 1.59 -13.87 15.16
N MET A 58 1.33 -13.57 16.43
CA MET A 58 2.09 -12.57 17.18
C MET A 58 3.57 -12.95 17.33
N THR A 59 3.88 -14.25 17.45
CA THR A 59 5.27 -14.73 17.50
C THR A 59 5.97 -14.47 16.17
N LEU A 60 5.29 -14.75 15.06
CA LEU A 60 5.79 -14.50 13.72
C LEU A 60 6.02 -13.00 13.47
N TYR A 61 5.05 -12.17 13.87
CA TYR A 61 5.14 -10.73 13.71
C TYR A 61 6.30 -10.14 14.52
N ARG A 62 6.45 -10.54 15.78
CA ARG A 62 7.57 -10.13 16.64
C ARG A 62 8.92 -10.49 16.04
N PHE A 63 9.07 -11.71 15.55
CA PHE A 63 10.29 -12.13 14.88
C PHE A 63 10.63 -11.24 13.68
N LEU A 64 9.64 -10.90 12.84
CA LEU A 64 9.84 -10.01 11.69
C LEU A 64 10.08 -8.55 12.11
N ALA A 65 9.49 -8.09 13.21
CA ALA A 65 9.74 -6.77 13.77
C ALA A 65 11.18 -6.64 14.29
N ASP A 66 11.67 -7.65 15.01
CA ASP A 66 13.07 -7.73 15.46
C ASP A 66 14.01 -7.78 14.25
N ALA A 67 13.70 -8.60 13.25
CA ALA A 67 14.47 -8.63 12.01
C ALA A 67 14.50 -7.26 11.32
N ARG A 68 13.35 -6.56 11.26
CA ARG A 68 13.29 -5.19 10.70
C ARG A 68 14.20 -4.23 11.45
N HIS A 69 14.23 -4.30 12.78
CA HIS A 69 15.12 -3.51 13.61
C HIS A 69 16.59 -3.83 13.31
N GLN A 70 16.96 -5.11 13.28
CA GLN A 70 18.33 -5.53 12.98
C GLN A 70 18.79 -5.06 11.60
N ILE A 71 17.92 -5.14 10.59
CA ILE A 71 18.22 -4.61 9.26
C ILE A 71 18.46 -3.09 9.31
N ALA A 72 17.68 -2.34 10.11
CA ALA A 72 17.89 -0.91 10.30
C ALA A 72 19.27 -0.61 10.89
N VAL A 73 19.68 -1.39 11.90
CA VAL A 73 21.01 -1.29 12.54
C VAL A 73 22.11 -1.59 11.53
N THR A 74 22.01 -2.70 10.78
CA THR A 74 23.01 -3.09 9.78
C THR A 74 23.18 -2.04 8.68
N LEU A 75 22.07 -1.47 8.21
CA LEU A 75 22.07 -0.45 7.15
C LEU A 75 22.29 0.97 7.69
N GLN A 76 22.46 1.15 8.99
CA GLN A 76 22.60 2.45 9.66
C GLN A 76 21.49 3.44 9.26
N GLN A 77 20.25 2.96 9.27
CA GLN A 77 19.10 3.77 8.86
C GLN A 77 18.83 4.89 9.85
N GLU A 78 18.41 6.05 9.33
CA GLU A 78 17.87 7.12 10.17
C GLU A 78 16.67 6.60 10.98
N SER A 79 16.52 7.07 12.23
CA SER A 79 15.41 6.69 13.11
C SER A 79 15.36 5.20 13.49
N LEU A 80 16.51 4.50 13.48
CA LEU A 80 16.62 3.08 13.82
C LEU A 80 16.09 2.75 15.22
N GLU A 81 16.15 3.70 16.15
CA GLU A 81 15.62 3.59 17.52
C GLU A 81 14.09 3.41 17.57
N TYR A 82 13.38 3.73 16.48
CA TYR A 82 11.91 3.56 16.37
C TYR A 82 11.50 2.41 15.44
N LEU A 83 12.43 1.86 14.67
CA LEU A 83 12.13 0.83 13.65
C LEU A 83 11.99 -0.55 14.29
N GLY A 84 10.85 -1.21 14.06
CA GLY A 84 10.57 -2.55 14.60
C GLY A 84 10.09 -2.56 16.06
N ILE A 85 9.98 -1.40 16.71
CA ILE A 85 9.47 -1.29 18.07
C ILE A 85 7.94 -1.36 18.07
N LEU A 86 7.37 -2.34 18.77
CA LEU A 86 5.92 -2.52 18.89
C LEU A 86 5.29 -1.41 19.74
N ARG A 87 4.08 -1.01 19.37
CA ARG A 87 3.22 -0.12 20.14
C ARG A 87 2.43 -0.94 21.18
N ASP A 88 3.10 -1.59 22.10
CA ASP A 88 2.43 -2.29 23.20
C ASP A 88 2.26 -1.40 24.45
N GLU A 89 1.73 -1.97 25.53
CA GLU A 89 1.48 -1.25 26.79
C GLU A 89 2.75 -0.65 27.42
N HIS A 90 3.93 -1.15 27.06
CA HIS A 90 5.23 -0.69 27.55
C HIS A 90 5.93 0.29 26.60
N CYS A 91 5.36 0.53 25.42
CA CYS A 91 5.88 1.52 24.49
C CYS A 91 5.65 2.94 25.04
N GLU A 92 6.74 3.62 25.40
CA GLU A 92 6.73 5.03 25.81
C GLU A 92 6.50 5.98 24.62
N TYR A 93 6.58 5.47 23.40
CA TYR A 93 6.44 6.24 22.16
C TYR A 93 5.00 6.22 21.64
N ILE A 94 4.54 7.39 21.22
CA ILE A 94 3.34 7.70 20.41
C ILE A 94 2.24 6.63 20.40
N ASP A 95 1.14 6.92 21.10
CA ASP A 95 -0.03 6.03 21.19
C ASP A 95 -0.72 5.82 19.83
N THR A 96 -0.65 6.80 18.92
CA THR A 96 -1.23 6.75 17.57
C THR A 96 -0.33 7.43 16.52
N PRO A 97 0.40 6.66 15.69
CA PRO A 97 1.33 7.22 14.71
C PRO A 97 0.57 7.88 13.55
N ILE A 98 1.27 8.78 12.86
CA ILE A 98 0.73 9.52 11.71
C ILE A 98 1.66 9.36 10.50
N THR A 99 1.08 9.12 9.33
CA THR A 99 1.77 9.21 8.04
C THR A 99 1.25 10.40 7.25
N LEU A 100 2.14 11.27 6.80
CA LEU A 100 1.81 12.46 6.01
C LEU A 100 2.13 12.20 4.53
N LEU A 101 1.15 12.45 3.65
CA LEU A 101 1.25 12.26 2.21
C LEU A 101 1.11 13.60 1.50
N TYR A 102 2.21 14.07 0.90
CA TYR A 102 2.26 15.31 0.15
C TYR A 102 2.20 15.03 -1.36
N PRO A 103 1.38 15.75 -2.15
CA PRO A 103 1.25 15.51 -3.60
C PRO A 103 2.51 15.85 -4.40
N GLU A 104 3.14 16.96 -4.07
CA GLU A 104 4.21 17.53 -4.91
C GLU A 104 5.62 17.17 -4.41
N THR A 105 5.73 16.68 -3.17
CA THR A 105 7.03 16.44 -2.52
C THR A 105 7.01 15.19 -1.64
N GLY A 106 8.19 14.70 -1.28
CA GLY A 106 8.33 13.57 -0.34
C GLY A 106 8.21 12.20 -0.98
N ARG A 107 8.24 11.18 -0.11
CA ARG A 107 8.44 9.77 -0.49
C ARG A 107 7.31 9.15 -1.32
N TYR A 108 6.12 9.73 -1.24
CA TYR A 108 4.88 9.18 -1.81
C TYR A 108 4.30 10.01 -2.97
N ALA A 109 4.95 11.11 -3.37
CA ALA A 109 4.44 12.04 -4.38
C ALA A 109 4.05 11.35 -5.71
N SER A 110 4.89 10.41 -6.18
CA SER A 110 4.65 9.66 -7.42
C SER A 110 3.39 8.80 -7.39
N PHE A 111 2.89 8.44 -6.21
CA PHE A 111 1.68 7.62 -6.03
C PHE A 111 0.42 8.45 -5.85
N PHE A 112 0.56 9.76 -5.61
CA PHE A 112 -0.54 10.64 -5.24
C PHE A 112 -1.71 10.64 -6.24
N PRO A 113 -1.50 10.62 -7.58
CA PRO A 113 -2.62 10.53 -8.52
C PRO A 113 -3.50 9.28 -8.31
N CYS A 114 -2.89 8.14 -7.96
CA CYS A 114 -3.62 6.92 -7.65
C CYS A 114 -4.32 7.01 -6.29
N LEU A 115 -3.63 7.53 -5.27
CA LEU A 115 -4.18 7.68 -3.92
C LEU A 115 -5.35 8.67 -3.87
N ALA A 116 -5.30 9.75 -4.65
CA ALA A 116 -6.37 10.75 -4.73
C ALA A 116 -7.66 10.16 -5.31
N ASN A 117 -7.57 9.31 -6.35
CA ASN A 117 -8.73 8.59 -6.89
C ASN A 117 -9.33 7.64 -5.84
N ARG A 118 -8.48 6.88 -5.13
CA ARG A 118 -8.94 6.00 -4.05
C ARG A 118 -9.59 6.76 -2.90
N TYR A 119 -9.04 7.91 -2.52
CA TYR A 119 -9.69 8.79 -1.54
C TYR A 119 -11.08 9.23 -1.98
N GLN A 120 -11.24 9.63 -3.25
CA GLN A 120 -12.53 10.03 -3.80
C GLN A 120 -13.55 8.89 -3.77
N GLN A 121 -13.12 7.66 -4.06
CA GLN A 121 -13.99 6.48 -3.92
C GLN A 121 -14.35 6.24 -2.45
N LEU A 122 -13.38 6.36 -1.55
CA LEU A 122 -13.59 6.17 -0.12
C LEU A 122 -14.58 7.20 0.45
N SER A 123 -14.50 8.46 0.04
CA SER A 123 -15.38 9.54 0.50
C SER A 123 -16.81 9.45 -0.03
N GLN A 124 -17.06 8.61 -1.04
CA GLN A 124 -18.41 8.27 -1.51
C GLN A 124 -19.05 7.18 -0.65
N CYS A 125 -18.23 6.36 0.02
CA CYS A 125 -18.69 5.23 0.82
C CYS A 125 -18.75 5.54 2.32
N LEU A 126 -17.99 6.52 2.79
CA LEU A 126 -17.88 6.87 4.21
C LEU A 126 -18.37 8.30 4.48
N PRO A 127 -18.96 8.56 5.65
CA PRO A 127 -19.36 9.91 6.03
C PRO A 127 -18.13 10.81 6.14
N LEU A 128 -18.16 11.94 5.43
CA LEU A 128 -17.13 12.97 5.52
C LEU A 128 -17.39 13.86 6.73
N ASN A 129 -16.54 13.74 7.75
CA ASN A 129 -16.62 14.54 8.96
C ASN A 129 -15.73 15.77 8.84
N GLN A 130 -16.12 16.86 9.51
CA GLN A 130 -15.30 18.05 9.64
C GLN A 130 -14.56 18.03 10.97
N GLU A 131 -13.34 18.56 10.96
CA GLU A 131 -12.52 18.67 12.16
C GLU A 131 -12.02 20.11 12.33
N SER A 132 -11.69 20.46 13.57
CA SER A 132 -11.06 21.73 13.90
C SER A 132 -9.71 21.89 13.20
N VAL A 133 -9.43 23.12 12.76
CA VAL A 133 -8.12 23.50 12.19
C VAL A 133 -6.99 23.31 13.22
N GLY A 134 -7.30 23.43 14.51
CA GLY A 134 -6.36 23.20 15.62
C GLY A 134 -5.81 21.76 15.68
N LEU A 135 -6.61 20.75 15.31
CA LEU A 135 -6.11 19.38 15.23
C LEU A 135 -5.14 19.21 14.05
N ALA A 136 -5.39 19.85 12.90
CA ALA A 136 -4.45 19.86 11.78
C ALA A 136 -3.14 20.62 12.10
N TYR A 137 -3.21 21.65 12.95
CA TYR A 137 -2.00 22.31 13.45
C TYR A 137 -1.16 21.35 14.31
N LEU A 138 -1.80 20.62 15.24
CA LEU A 138 -1.14 19.66 16.14
C LEU A 138 -0.64 18.39 15.43
N LEU A 139 -1.43 17.83 14.53
CA LEU A 139 -1.13 16.57 13.84
C LEU A 139 -0.05 16.73 12.76
N LEU A 140 0.10 17.94 12.20
CA LEU A 140 0.74 18.07 10.89
C LEU A 140 1.90 19.07 10.82
N GLY A 141 2.22 19.78 11.91
CA GLY A 141 3.39 20.65 11.94
C GLY A 141 3.34 21.80 10.92
N ALA A 142 2.13 22.21 10.51
CA ALA A 142 1.95 23.40 9.71
C ALA A 142 2.55 24.59 10.47
N LYS A 143 3.52 25.28 9.87
CA LYS A 143 4.26 26.35 10.55
C LYS A 143 3.35 27.48 11.04
N GLN A 144 2.19 27.66 10.41
CA GLN A 144 1.21 28.70 10.72
C GLN A 144 -0.22 28.22 10.42
N GLU A 145 -1.11 28.30 11.42
CA GLU A 145 -2.53 27.91 11.36
C GLU A 145 -3.30 28.63 10.24
N GLN A 146 -2.92 29.88 9.93
CA GLN A 146 -3.55 30.75 8.93
C GLN A 146 -3.53 30.22 7.48
N ASN A 147 -2.70 29.22 7.20
CA ASN A 147 -2.61 28.61 5.87
C ASN A 147 -3.62 27.47 5.67
N ILE A 148 -4.30 26.99 6.72
CA ILE A 148 -5.26 25.89 6.63
C ILE A 148 -6.68 26.47 6.57
N LYS A 149 -7.46 26.09 5.55
CA LYS A 149 -8.84 26.54 5.37
C LYS A 149 -9.87 25.53 5.84
N ALA A 150 -9.62 24.24 5.62
CA ALA A 150 -10.52 23.19 6.05
C ALA A 150 -9.77 21.89 6.32
N VAL A 151 -10.29 21.16 7.30
CA VAL A 151 -9.85 19.82 7.68
C VAL A 151 -11.07 18.93 7.66
N SER A 152 -10.99 17.84 6.93
CA SER A 152 -12.03 16.82 6.90
C SER A 152 -11.40 15.47 7.12
N TYR A 153 -12.16 14.51 7.62
CA TYR A 153 -11.67 13.15 7.81
C TYR A 153 -12.74 12.10 7.52
N LEU A 154 -12.23 10.94 7.11
CA LEU A 154 -12.98 9.70 6.97
C LEU A 154 -12.53 8.76 8.07
N ASN A 155 -13.46 8.34 8.92
CA ASN A 155 -13.20 7.35 9.95
C ASN A 155 -13.53 5.96 9.38
N LEU A 156 -12.56 5.05 9.46
CA LEU A 156 -12.74 3.66 9.05
C LEU A 156 -13.00 2.82 10.29
N GLU A 157 -14.13 2.13 10.27
CA GLU A 157 -14.51 1.15 11.29
C GLU A 157 -14.91 -0.15 10.61
N HIS A 158 -14.51 -1.27 11.21
CA HIS A 158 -14.89 -2.59 10.74
C HIS A 158 -15.08 -3.52 11.93
N GLU A 159 -16.22 -4.21 11.99
CA GLU A 159 -16.57 -5.13 13.10
C GLU A 159 -16.42 -4.49 14.50
N GLY A 160 -16.72 -3.19 14.62
CA GLY A 160 -16.59 -2.44 15.88
C GLY A 160 -15.15 -2.06 16.26
N LEU A 161 -14.16 -2.34 15.40
CA LEU A 161 -12.79 -1.89 15.56
C LEU A 161 -12.61 -0.51 14.90
N GLN A 162 -12.04 0.43 15.65
CA GLN A 162 -11.59 1.70 15.10
C GLN A 162 -10.25 1.51 14.40
N LEU A 163 -10.18 1.85 13.11
CA LEU A 163 -9.00 1.69 12.27
C LEU A 163 -8.38 3.05 11.90
N THR A 164 -7.52 3.07 10.89
CA THR A 164 -6.87 4.29 10.39
C THR A 164 -7.89 5.31 9.89
N CYS A 165 -7.78 6.54 10.38
CA CYS A 165 -8.53 7.69 9.86
C CYS A 165 -7.76 8.40 8.75
N VAL A 166 -8.45 8.76 7.67
CA VAL A 166 -7.87 9.52 6.55
C VAL A 166 -8.31 10.97 6.63
N TYR A 167 -7.39 11.84 6.99
CA TYR A 167 -7.57 13.29 7.02
C TYR A 167 -7.21 13.90 5.68
N THR A 168 -8.05 14.81 5.19
CA THR A 168 -7.73 15.71 4.09
C THR A 168 -7.64 17.13 4.62
N ILE A 169 -6.53 17.78 4.31
CA ILE A 169 -6.28 19.15 4.71
C ILE A 169 -6.17 19.99 3.45
N THR A 170 -6.97 21.06 3.42
CA THR A 170 -6.97 22.02 2.33
C THR A 170 -6.61 23.40 2.85
N GLY A 171 -5.84 24.15 2.06
CA GLY A 171 -5.25 25.39 2.51
C GLY A 171 -4.58 26.17 1.39
N PHE A 172 -3.85 27.22 1.78
CA PHE A 172 -3.05 28.06 0.89
C PHE A 172 -1.73 28.46 1.56
N GLU A 173 -0.61 28.31 0.86
CA GLU A 173 0.67 28.92 1.22
C GLU A 173 0.93 30.10 0.26
N GLY A 174 0.63 31.32 0.71
CA GLY A 174 0.56 32.48 -0.18
C GLY A 174 -0.59 32.32 -1.20
N GLN A 175 -0.25 32.16 -2.48
CA GLN A 175 -1.23 31.90 -3.54
C GLN A 175 -1.33 30.42 -3.95
N LYS A 176 -0.46 29.55 -3.41
CA LYS A 176 -0.43 28.13 -3.80
C LYS A 176 -1.43 27.33 -2.97
N PRO A 177 -2.36 26.57 -3.58
CA PRO A 177 -3.24 25.69 -2.82
C PRO A 177 -2.43 24.56 -2.18
N ILE A 178 -2.78 24.21 -0.95
CA ILE A 178 -2.26 23.05 -0.24
C ILE A 178 -3.37 22.00 -0.22
N ALA A 179 -3.07 20.79 -0.67
CA ALA A 179 -3.92 19.61 -0.49
C ALA A 179 -3.02 18.44 -0.10
N TRP A 180 -3.28 17.80 1.02
CA TRP A 180 -2.45 16.68 1.50
C TRP A 180 -3.28 15.76 2.37
N TYR A 181 -2.81 14.52 2.51
CA TYR A 181 -3.48 13.50 3.30
C TYR A 181 -2.69 13.19 4.57
N GLY A 182 -3.38 13.16 5.70
CA GLY A 182 -2.87 12.67 6.98
C GLY A 182 -3.51 11.33 7.31
N LEU A 183 -2.71 10.29 7.49
CA LEU A 183 -3.17 8.97 7.92
C LEU A 183 -2.91 8.86 9.42
N VAL A 184 -3.95 9.02 10.23
CA VAL A 184 -3.89 8.80 11.68
C VAL A 184 -4.22 7.34 11.91
N HIS A 185 -3.22 6.55 12.29
CA HIS A 185 -3.36 5.10 12.31
C HIS A 185 -4.26 4.58 13.43
N THR A 186 -4.57 3.29 13.40
CA THR A 186 -5.37 2.63 14.45
C THR A 186 -4.81 2.90 15.85
N PRO A 187 -5.63 3.28 16.85
CA PRO A 187 -5.19 3.47 18.23
C PRO A 187 -4.59 2.20 18.85
N ARG A 188 -3.60 2.36 19.74
CA ARG A 188 -2.92 1.23 20.39
C ARG A 188 -3.89 0.29 21.12
N THR A 189 -4.92 0.86 21.75
CA THR A 189 -5.94 0.14 22.52
C THR A 189 -6.69 -0.91 21.69
N GLN A 190 -6.75 -0.73 20.36
CA GLN A 190 -7.42 -1.65 19.44
C GLN A 190 -6.49 -2.80 18.99
N LEU A 191 -5.17 -2.68 19.15
CA LEU A 191 -4.21 -3.65 18.60
C LEU A 191 -4.42 -5.05 19.15
N LYS A 192 -4.75 -5.20 20.44
CA LYS A 192 -5.00 -6.51 21.04
C LYS A 192 -6.16 -7.25 20.33
N ALA A 193 -7.25 -6.54 20.03
CA ALA A 193 -8.40 -7.13 19.36
C ALA A 193 -8.07 -7.45 17.89
N ILE A 194 -7.35 -6.56 17.19
CA ILE A 194 -6.91 -6.80 15.82
C ILE A 194 -5.97 -8.00 15.74
N PHE A 195 -5.03 -8.16 16.67
CA PHE A 195 -4.14 -9.32 16.70
C PHE A 195 -4.87 -10.62 17.00
N ALA A 196 -5.96 -10.60 17.78
CA ALA A 196 -6.81 -11.77 17.95
C ALA A 196 -7.48 -12.16 16.61
N ARG A 197 -8.03 -11.17 15.89
CA ARG A 197 -8.60 -11.42 14.55
C ARG A 197 -7.56 -11.94 13.56
N LEU A 198 -6.35 -11.37 13.57
CA LEU A 198 -5.25 -11.81 12.73
C LEU A 198 -4.81 -13.24 13.07
N GLU A 199 -4.84 -13.64 14.33
CA GLU A 199 -4.59 -15.02 14.74
C GLU A 199 -5.66 -15.95 14.16
N ASP A 200 -6.94 -15.62 14.29
CA ASP A 200 -8.04 -16.45 13.76
C ASP A 200 -7.96 -16.63 12.24
N LEU A 201 -7.63 -15.55 11.51
CA LEU A 201 -7.39 -15.60 10.07
C LEU A 201 -6.14 -16.42 9.74
N TYR A 202 -5.06 -16.18 10.46
CA TYR A 202 -3.83 -16.91 10.28
C TYR A 202 -4.04 -18.41 10.46
N GLN A 203 -4.82 -18.85 11.46
CA GLN A 203 -5.11 -20.26 11.70
C GLN A 203 -5.84 -20.94 10.53
N GLN A 204 -6.62 -20.20 9.75
CA GLN A 204 -7.31 -20.72 8.56
C GLN A 204 -6.35 -21.07 7.40
N LEU A 205 -5.14 -20.49 7.36
CA LEU A 205 -4.18 -20.81 6.32
C LEU A 205 -3.67 -22.26 6.45
N ASP A 206 -3.87 -23.06 5.41
CA ASP A 206 -3.42 -24.46 5.35
C ASP A 206 -2.58 -24.72 4.10
N ALA A 207 -1.36 -25.22 4.27
CA ALA A 207 -0.47 -25.53 3.16
C ALA A 207 -0.97 -26.74 2.33
N ASN A 208 -1.80 -27.61 2.93
CA ASN A 208 -2.36 -28.78 2.27
C ASN A 208 -3.68 -28.48 1.53
N HIS A 209 -4.35 -27.39 1.90
CA HIS A 209 -5.62 -26.95 1.32
C HIS A 209 -5.50 -25.48 0.92
N SER A 210 -4.90 -25.21 -0.23
CA SER A 210 -4.59 -23.86 -0.69
C SER A 210 -5.79 -23.06 -1.23
N GLU A 211 -6.94 -23.73 -1.42
CA GLU A 211 -8.18 -23.08 -1.82
C GLU A 211 -8.62 -22.08 -0.74
N GLY A 212 -8.84 -20.82 -1.13
CA GLY A 212 -9.22 -19.76 -0.18
C GLY A 212 -8.07 -19.09 0.57
N ASN A 213 -6.87 -19.69 0.63
CA ASN A 213 -5.70 -19.08 1.29
C ASN A 213 -5.39 -17.66 0.76
N GLY A 214 -5.58 -17.44 -0.55
CA GLY A 214 -5.39 -16.12 -1.15
C GLY A 214 -6.33 -15.07 -0.57
N ARG A 215 -7.62 -15.39 -0.39
CA ARG A 215 -8.60 -14.48 0.23
C ARG A 215 -8.23 -14.19 1.68
N VAL A 216 -7.90 -15.23 2.45
CA VAL A 216 -7.48 -15.09 3.86
C VAL A 216 -6.22 -14.22 3.97
N LEU A 217 -5.23 -14.41 3.10
CA LEU A 217 -4.02 -13.57 3.09
C LEU A 217 -4.35 -12.11 2.81
N LYS A 218 -5.24 -11.80 1.87
CA LYS A 218 -5.65 -10.41 1.60
C LYS A 218 -6.34 -9.77 2.79
N GLU A 219 -7.15 -10.51 3.53
CA GLU A 219 -7.77 -10.01 4.75
C GLU A 219 -6.72 -9.76 5.86
N ILE A 220 -5.74 -10.66 6.01
CA ILE A 220 -4.58 -10.44 6.89
C ILE A 220 -3.82 -9.17 6.48
N ILE A 221 -3.58 -8.96 5.19
CA ILE A 221 -2.92 -7.76 4.65
C ILE A 221 -3.68 -6.51 5.08
N TRP A 222 -5.00 -6.51 4.88
CA TRP A 222 -5.84 -5.36 5.16
C TRP A 222 -5.80 -5.00 6.65
N TYR A 223 -6.09 -5.96 7.54
CA TYR A 223 -6.04 -5.73 8.99
C TYR A 223 -4.65 -5.31 9.48
N LEU A 224 -3.59 -5.95 8.98
CA LEU A 224 -2.23 -5.65 9.42
C LEU A 224 -1.75 -4.27 8.94
N ALA A 225 -2.14 -3.87 7.73
CA ALA A 225 -1.87 -2.54 7.20
C ALA A 225 -2.56 -1.45 8.05
N HIS A 226 -3.82 -1.65 8.42
CA HIS A 226 -4.53 -0.70 9.30
C HIS A 226 -3.96 -0.68 10.71
N ALA A 227 -3.60 -1.84 11.27
CA ALA A 227 -3.09 -1.93 12.63
C ALA A 227 -1.85 -1.04 12.85
N MET A 228 -0.95 -0.96 11.86
CA MET A 228 0.38 -0.35 11.98
C MET A 228 1.02 -0.64 13.36
N PRO A 229 1.34 -1.91 13.67
CA PRO A 229 1.67 -2.33 15.03
C PRO A 229 2.95 -1.74 15.61
N CYS A 230 3.89 -1.31 14.77
CA CYS A 230 5.15 -0.70 15.21
C CYS A 230 5.09 0.84 15.13
N VAL A 231 5.92 1.50 15.94
CA VAL A 231 6.14 2.95 15.92
C VAL A 231 6.62 3.40 14.53
N ARG A 232 7.60 2.67 13.97
CA ARG A 232 8.04 2.76 12.58
C ARG A 232 8.32 1.37 12.01
N GLY A 233 8.18 1.24 10.69
CA GLY A 233 8.58 0.04 9.94
C GLY A 233 7.47 -0.99 9.68
N SER A 234 6.24 -0.75 10.14
CA SER A 234 5.09 -1.64 9.96
C SER A 234 4.83 -2.03 8.50
N ALA A 235 4.94 -1.10 7.55
CA ALA A 235 4.77 -1.38 6.12
C ALA A 235 5.81 -2.38 5.57
N ALA A 236 7.07 -2.27 6.02
CA ALA A 236 8.11 -3.21 5.61
C ALA A 236 7.94 -4.58 6.27
N ILE A 237 7.44 -4.62 7.51
CA ILE A 237 7.10 -5.87 8.20
C ILE A 237 5.90 -6.54 7.53
N LEU A 238 4.90 -5.77 7.10
CA LEU A 238 3.78 -6.25 6.29
C LEU A 238 4.29 -6.91 5.01
N GLU A 239 5.18 -6.25 4.25
CA GLU A 239 5.77 -6.81 3.04
C GLU A 239 6.49 -8.15 3.31
N MET A 240 7.31 -8.21 4.37
CA MET A 240 7.96 -9.45 4.79
C MET A 240 6.96 -10.54 5.18
N MET A 241 5.89 -10.18 5.90
CA MET A 241 4.82 -11.10 6.31
C MET A 241 4.09 -11.65 5.09
N ILE A 242 3.77 -10.82 4.10
CA ILE A 242 3.09 -11.26 2.87
C ILE A 242 3.93 -12.30 2.15
N HIS A 243 5.22 -12.01 1.90
CA HIS A 243 6.11 -12.97 1.24
C HIS A 243 6.24 -14.27 2.03
N LEU A 244 6.43 -14.17 3.35
CA LEU A 244 6.55 -15.32 4.22
C LEU A 244 5.31 -16.22 4.16
N LEU A 245 4.12 -15.65 4.32
CA LEU A 245 2.86 -16.40 4.29
C LEU A 245 2.59 -16.95 2.89
N ALA A 246 2.81 -16.15 1.85
CA ALA A 246 2.58 -16.58 0.48
C ALA A 246 3.44 -17.80 0.12
N GLU A 247 4.74 -17.75 0.45
CA GLU A 247 5.64 -18.88 0.22
C GLU A 247 5.31 -20.10 1.08
N THR A 248 4.92 -19.89 2.34
CA THR A 248 4.67 -21.00 3.29
C THR A 248 3.36 -21.73 2.99
N PHE A 249 2.35 -21.01 2.51
CA PHE A 249 1.00 -21.55 2.27
C PHE A 249 0.66 -21.70 0.78
N ALA A 250 1.69 -21.78 -0.06
CA ALA A 250 1.59 -22.00 -1.51
C ALA A 250 0.64 -21.02 -2.22
N ILE A 251 0.66 -19.76 -1.81
CA ILE A 251 -0.15 -18.70 -2.40
C ILE A 251 0.69 -18.03 -3.48
N ALA A 252 0.19 -17.99 -4.71
CA ALA A 252 0.81 -17.23 -5.77
C ALA A 252 0.77 -15.73 -5.42
N PHE A 253 1.93 -15.10 -5.33
CA PHE A 253 2.08 -13.69 -5.03
C PHE A 253 3.23 -13.09 -5.84
N ASP A 254 2.97 -12.04 -6.60
CA ASP A 254 4.01 -11.16 -7.13
C ASP A 254 3.45 -9.75 -7.28
N TYR A 255 4.17 -8.80 -6.69
CA TYR A 255 3.77 -7.41 -6.58
C TYR A 255 4.90 -6.50 -7.05
N PRO A 256 4.71 -5.64 -8.06
CA PRO A 256 5.80 -4.87 -8.64
C PRO A 256 6.39 -3.83 -7.67
N GLU A 257 7.72 -3.73 -7.62
CA GLU A 257 8.42 -2.76 -6.75
C GLU A 257 8.07 -1.28 -7.06
N ARG A 258 7.61 -0.99 -8.28
CA ARG A 258 7.21 0.37 -8.71
C ARG A 258 5.72 0.66 -8.48
N ALA A 259 4.96 -0.32 -8.01
CA ALA A 259 3.55 -0.16 -7.71
C ALA A 259 3.33 0.74 -6.48
N VAL A 260 2.10 1.19 -6.28
CA VAL A 260 1.70 1.83 -5.01
C VAL A 260 1.97 0.85 -3.86
N PRO A 261 2.58 1.27 -2.74
CA PRO A 261 2.77 0.40 -1.59
C PRO A 261 1.45 -0.28 -1.14
N ILE A 262 1.51 -1.59 -0.86
CA ILE A 262 0.32 -2.42 -0.56
C ILE A 262 -0.41 -1.91 0.68
N ASP A 263 0.33 -1.45 1.70
CA ASP A 263 -0.23 -0.83 2.90
C ASP A 263 -1.09 0.38 2.52
N LEU A 264 -0.63 1.25 1.62
CA LEU A 264 -1.42 2.40 1.18
C LEU A 264 -2.66 1.97 0.39
N ILE A 265 -2.62 0.90 -0.40
CA ILE A 265 -3.82 0.38 -1.07
C ILE A 265 -4.84 -0.07 -0.02
N ALA A 266 -4.40 -0.85 0.97
CA ALA A 266 -5.27 -1.32 2.04
C ALA A 266 -5.87 -0.15 2.83
N LEU A 267 -5.04 0.82 3.25
CA LEU A 267 -5.47 1.99 4.04
C LEU A 267 -6.51 2.87 3.34
N PHE A 268 -6.56 2.86 2.01
CA PHE A 268 -7.55 3.58 1.21
C PHE A 268 -8.68 2.66 0.69
N THR A 269 -8.87 1.50 1.31
CA THR A 269 -9.94 0.55 0.97
C THR A 269 -10.85 0.33 2.17
N VAL A 270 -12.17 0.42 1.96
CA VAL A 270 -13.17 0.54 3.04
C VAL A 270 -13.32 -0.70 3.92
N SER A 271 -13.11 -1.89 3.37
CA SER A 271 -13.32 -3.16 4.06
C SER A 271 -12.42 -4.26 3.47
N PRO A 272 -12.20 -5.37 4.20
CA PRO A 272 -11.44 -6.49 3.67
C PRO A 272 -12.11 -7.14 2.46
N GLU A 273 -13.44 -7.12 2.33
CA GLU A 273 -14.16 -7.62 1.15
C GLU A 273 -13.91 -6.74 -0.08
N ALA A 274 -13.97 -5.41 0.10
CA ALA A 274 -13.63 -4.47 -0.96
C ALA A 274 -12.16 -4.61 -1.39
N PHE A 275 -11.27 -4.89 -0.42
CA PHE A 275 -9.87 -5.18 -0.70
C PHE A 275 -9.70 -6.51 -1.44
N ASP A 276 -10.39 -7.58 -1.05
CA ASP A 276 -10.34 -8.87 -1.76
C ASP A 276 -10.82 -8.74 -3.22
N ALA A 277 -11.90 -7.98 -3.43
CA ALA A 277 -12.47 -7.73 -4.75
C ALA A 277 -11.58 -6.85 -5.65
N GLY A 278 -10.86 -5.88 -5.08
CA GLY A 278 -10.04 -4.93 -5.84
C GLY A 278 -8.55 -5.28 -5.93
N PHE A 279 -8.04 -6.11 -5.03
CA PHE A 279 -6.63 -6.50 -4.94
C PHE A 279 -6.47 -7.96 -5.35
N HIS A 280 -5.76 -8.22 -6.43
CA HIS A 280 -5.40 -9.55 -6.89
C HIS A 280 -3.98 -9.89 -6.43
N LEU A 281 -3.76 -11.13 -5.99
CA LEU A 281 -2.43 -11.62 -5.62
C LEU A 281 -1.66 -12.19 -6.84
N THR A 282 -2.28 -12.16 -8.01
CA THR A 282 -1.80 -12.94 -9.15
C THR A 282 -0.49 -12.40 -9.72
N PRO A 283 0.54 -13.25 -9.93
CA PRO A 283 1.83 -12.82 -10.45
C PRO A 283 1.79 -12.04 -11.76
N MET A 284 2.66 -11.04 -11.88
CA MET A 284 2.94 -10.32 -13.12
C MET A 284 3.49 -11.30 -14.17
N ALA A 285 4.16 -12.36 -13.74
CA ALA A 285 4.56 -13.47 -14.59
C ALA A 285 3.39 -14.13 -15.34
N ASP A 286 2.23 -14.28 -14.71
CA ASP A 286 1.05 -14.87 -15.35
C ASP A 286 0.41 -13.90 -16.33
N LEU A 287 0.36 -12.61 -16.01
CA LEU A 287 -0.02 -11.57 -16.99
C LEU A 287 0.94 -11.57 -18.19
N LYS A 288 2.26 -11.62 -17.95
CA LYS A 288 3.26 -11.75 -19.04
C LYS A 288 3.03 -13.01 -19.87
N LYS A 289 2.70 -14.14 -19.23
CA LYS A 289 2.43 -15.42 -19.92
C LYS A 289 1.20 -15.32 -20.80
N GLU A 290 0.11 -14.74 -20.30
CA GLU A 290 -1.13 -14.52 -21.04
C GLU A 290 -0.93 -13.55 -22.20
N LEU A 291 -0.22 -12.43 -21.99
CA LEU A 291 0.11 -11.49 -23.06
C LEU A 291 0.95 -12.16 -24.16
N ARG A 292 1.96 -12.97 -23.79
CA ARG A 292 2.74 -13.76 -24.76
C ARG A 292 1.89 -14.81 -25.47
N GLN A 293 0.87 -15.36 -24.82
CA GLN A 293 -0.04 -16.32 -25.44
C GLN A 293 -0.93 -15.62 -26.48
N ILE A 294 -1.55 -14.49 -26.14
CA ILE A 294 -2.34 -13.65 -27.06
C ILE A 294 -1.51 -13.23 -28.27
N ILE A 295 -0.26 -12.85 -28.06
CA ILE A 295 0.66 -12.48 -29.14
C ILE A 295 0.91 -13.67 -30.07
N ARG A 296 1.21 -14.86 -29.53
CA ARG A 296 1.45 -16.07 -30.32
C ARG A 296 0.20 -16.55 -31.05
N ASP A 297 -0.97 -16.48 -30.41
CA ASP A 297 -2.24 -16.91 -31.02
C ASP A 297 -2.62 -15.99 -32.18
N GLY A 298 -2.38 -14.68 -32.03
CA GLY A 298 -2.63 -13.71 -33.09
C GLY A 298 -1.56 -13.65 -34.18
N GLU A 299 -0.36 -14.20 -33.97
CA GLU A 299 0.64 -14.40 -35.03
C GLU A 299 0.19 -15.44 -36.07
N ASN A 300 -0.70 -16.36 -35.68
CA ASN A 300 -1.32 -17.34 -36.57
C ASN A 300 -2.65 -16.86 -37.18
N SER A 301 -3.06 -15.61 -36.89
CA SER A 301 -4.31 -15.04 -37.41
C SER A 301 -4.09 -14.48 -38.83
N PRO A 302 -5.04 -14.67 -39.77
CA PRO A 302 -4.96 -14.09 -41.11
C PRO A 302 -5.01 -12.55 -41.13
N PHE A 303 -5.31 -11.91 -40.00
CA PHE A 303 -5.24 -10.46 -39.82
C PHE A 303 -3.84 -10.04 -39.35
N PHE A 304 -3.09 -9.37 -40.23
CA PHE A 304 -1.77 -8.82 -39.93
C PHE A 304 -1.75 -8.01 -38.63
N CYS A 305 -0.66 -8.10 -37.85
CA CYS A 305 -0.52 -7.48 -36.52
C CYS A 305 -0.89 -5.99 -36.47
N SER A 306 -0.67 -5.22 -37.54
CA SER A 306 -1.01 -3.79 -37.63
C SER A 306 -2.51 -3.51 -37.74
N GLN A 307 -3.32 -4.53 -38.04
CA GLN A 307 -4.78 -4.45 -38.18
C GLN A 307 -5.53 -5.09 -37.02
N ASN A 308 -4.84 -5.71 -36.05
CA ASN A 308 -5.44 -6.25 -34.83
C ASN A 308 -5.09 -5.37 -33.62
N PRO A 309 -6.01 -4.49 -33.18
CA PRO A 309 -5.77 -3.55 -32.08
C PRO A 309 -5.48 -4.23 -30.74
N ALA A 310 -6.07 -5.41 -30.49
CA ALA A 310 -5.83 -6.17 -29.26
C ALA A 310 -4.39 -6.72 -29.21
N LEU A 311 -3.86 -7.20 -30.34
CA LEU A 311 -2.48 -7.69 -30.42
C LEU A 311 -1.47 -6.56 -30.29
N THR A 312 -1.77 -5.39 -30.88
CA THR A 312 -0.94 -4.19 -30.73
C THR A 312 -0.91 -3.72 -29.27
N ALA A 313 -2.06 -3.65 -28.61
CA ALA A 313 -2.14 -3.27 -27.21
C ALA A 313 -1.43 -4.28 -26.28
N ALA A 314 -1.58 -5.60 -26.53
CA ALA A 314 -0.90 -6.63 -25.76
C ALA A 314 0.64 -6.57 -25.89
N ARG A 315 1.18 -6.33 -27.10
CA ARG A 315 2.63 -6.14 -27.32
C ARG A 315 3.15 -4.91 -26.59
N LYS A 316 2.43 -3.80 -26.69
CA LYS A 316 2.79 -2.54 -26.04
C LYS A 316 2.76 -2.67 -24.52
N LEU A 317 1.75 -3.35 -23.98
CA LEU A 317 1.67 -3.68 -22.55
C LEU A 317 2.82 -4.57 -22.10
N LEU A 318 3.14 -5.64 -22.84
CA LEU A 318 4.26 -6.50 -22.50
C LEU A 318 5.60 -5.76 -22.53
N ASN A 319 5.82 -4.89 -23.52
CA ASN A 319 7.03 -4.05 -23.61
C ASN A 319 7.11 -3.06 -22.46
N TRP A 320 6.00 -2.42 -22.10
CA TRP A 320 5.92 -1.51 -20.96
C TRP A 320 6.26 -2.22 -19.65
N ILE A 321 5.68 -3.41 -19.41
CA ILE A 321 5.99 -4.23 -18.21
C ILE A 321 7.49 -4.61 -18.19
N ASN A 322 8.13 -4.76 -19.35
CA ASN A 322 9.55 -5.04 -19.46
C ASN A 322 10.44 -3.78 -19.47
N GLY A 323 9.87 -2.60 -19.18
CA GLY A 323 10.62 -1.36 -18.95
C GLY A 323 10.55 -0.32 -20.07
N ALA A 324 9.75 -0.53 -21.12
CA ALA A 324 9.50 0.50 -22.12
C ALA A 324 8.67 1.67 -21.54
N SER A 325 8.88 2.88 -22.06
CA SER A 325 8.17 4.10 -21.64
C SER A 325 7.06 4.51 -22.62
N ASP A 326 6.59 3.58 -23.46
CA ASP A 326 5.61 3.86 -24.50
C ASP A 326 4.27 4.34 -23.88
N SER A 327 3.71 5.42 -24.40
CA SER A 327 2.41 5.94 -23.96
C SER A 327 1.27 5.18 -24.62
N PHE A 328 0.20 4.90 -23.88
CA PHE A 328 -1.00 4.25 -24.43
C PHE A 328 -2.02 5.28 -24.89
N THR A 329 -2.67 5.02 -26.01
CA THR A 329 -3.86 5.76 -26.44
C THR A 329 -5.12 5.20 -25.75
N PRO A 330 -6.17 6.01 -25.55
CA PRO A 330 -7.43 5.54 -24.97
C PRO A 330 -8.04 4.34 -25.71
N LYS A 331 -7.90 4.28 -27.04
CA LYS A 331 -8.36 3.15 -27.85
C LYS A 331 -7.58 1.87 -27.54
N GLU A 332 -6.26 1.92 -27.46
CA GLU A 332 -5.42 0.75 -27.10
C GLU A 332 -5.77 0.23 -25.69
N ILE A 333 -6.05 1.13 -24.75
CA ILE A 333 -6.46 0.76 -23.38
C ILE A 333 -7.85 0.09 -23.38
N ALA A 334 -8.79 0.56 -24.19
CA ALA A 334 -10.12 -0.03 -24.30
C ALA A 334 -10.08 -1.49 -24.77
N TYR A 335 -9.18 -1.83 -25.71
CA TYR A 335 -9.02 -3.21 -26.19
C TYR A 335 -8.45 -4.18 -25.15
N MET A 336 -7.66 -3.69 -24.19
CA MET A 336 -7.16 -4.50 -23.07
C MET A 336 -8.21 -4.67 -21.96
N ASN A 337 -9.28 -3.87 -22.00
CA ASN A 337 -10.31 -3.78 -20.98
C ASN A 337 -11.65 -4.39 -21.42
N THR A 338 -11.63 -5.44 -22.24
CA THR A 338 -12.87 -6.15 -22.65
C THR A 338 -13.56 -6.74 -21.41
N PRO A 339 -14.76 -6.25 -21.01
CA PRO A 339 -15.43 -6.65 -19.77
C PRO A 339 -15.60 -8.17 -19.66
N GLY A 340 -15.33 -8.72 -18.46
CA GLY A 340 -15.54 -10.15 -18.17
C GLY A 340 -14.40 -11.11 -18.54
N SER A 341 -13.25 -10.61 -19.02
CA SER A 341 -12.06 -11.45 -19.23
C SER A 341 -11.09 -11.39 -18.04
N LEU A 342 -10.49 -12.53 -17.69
CA LEU A 342 -9.43 -12.63 -16.66
C LEU A 342 -8.26 -11.68 -16.93
N LEU A 343 -7.94 -11.44 -18.22
CA LEU A 343 -6.92 -10.47 -18.63
C LEU A 343 -7.31 -9.04 -18.24
N ASN A 344 -8.55 -8.64 -18.50
CA ASN A 344 -9.05 -7.31 -18.15
C ASN A 344 -9.00 -7.08 -16.63
N GLU A 345 -9.43 -8.05 -15.83
CA GLU A 345 -9.35 -7.95 -14.36
C GLU A 345 -7.91 -7.75 -13.88
N ARG A 346 -6.94 -8.46 -14.46
CA ARG A 346 -5.52 -8.32 -14.13
C ARG A 346 -4.91 -7.00 -14.61
N VAL A 347 -5.26 -6.56 -15.82
CA VAL A 347 -4.80 -5.27 -16.34
C VAL A 347 -5.36 -4.14 -15.48
N ARG A 348 -6.67 -4.16 -15.17
CA ARG A 348 -7.30 -3.22 -14.24
C ARG A 348 -6.65 -3.23 -12.88
N HIS A 349 -6.36 -4.41 -12.33
CA HIS A 349 -5.66 -4.54 -11.06
C HIS A 349 -4.34 -3.76 -11.06
N TYR A 350 -3.47 -4.02 -12.04
CA TYR A 350 -2.18 -3.35 -12.10
C TYR A 350 -2.31 -1.85 -12.41
N GLN A 351 -3.35 -1.42 -13.16
CA GLN A 351 -3.65 0.00 -13.38
C GLN A 351 -4.14 0.70 -12.11
N LEU A 352 -5.09 0.10 -11.38
CA LEU A 352 -5.63 0.61 -10.12
C LEU A 352 -4.60 0.65 -8.99
N ASN A 353 -3.49 -0.07 -9.15
CA ASN A 353 -2.38 -0.11 -8.20
C ASN A 353 -1.14 0.66 -8.69
N GLY A 354 -1.30 1.49 -9.73
CA GLY A 354 -0.23 2.35 -10.26
C GLY A 354 0.96 1.59 -10.85
N SER A 355 0.81 0.29 -11.08
CA SER A 355 1.81 -0.58 -11.71
C SER A 355 1.74 -0.56 -13.22
N LEU A 356 0.70 0.05 -13.79
CA LEU A 356 0.50 0.29 -15.22
C LEU A 356 0.07 1.75 -15.41
N PRO A 357 0.29 2.34 -16.61
CA PRO A 357 -0.04 3.74 -16.84
C PRO A 357 -1.54 4.00 -16.59
N PRO A 358 -1.88 5.14 -15.98
CA PRO A 358 -3.25 5.49 -15.68
C PRO A 358 -4.05 5.64 -16.96
N PHE A 359 -5.37 5.45 -16.87
CA PHE A 359 -6.27 5.89 -17.93
C PHE A 359 -6.08 7.38 -18.12
N THR A 360 -5.53 7.81 -19.26
CA THR A 360 -5.84 9.15 -19.73
C THR A 360 -7.33 9.13 -20.02
N ALA A 361 -8.12 9.75 -19.14
CA ALA A 361 -9.46 10.16 -19.51
C ALA A 361 -9.29 11.01 -20.77
N SER A 362 -9.65 10.43 -21.90
CA SER A 362 -10.04 11.22 -23.05
C SER A 362 -11.10 12.18 -22.53
N ASN A 363 -10.90 13.48 -22.71
CA ASN A 363 -11.91 14.48 -22.40
C ASN A 363 -13.24 14.23 -23.15
N ASP A 364 -13.26 13.27 -24.08
CA ASP A 364 -14.48 12.74 -24.66
C ASP A 364 -14.91 11.48 -23.90
N THR A 365 -16.07 11.59 -23.26
CA THR A 365 -16.86 10.59 -22.53
C THR A 365 -16.42 10.27 -21.10
N ALA A 366 -17.02 11.03 -20.17
CA ALA A 366 -17.40 10.52 -18.87
C ALA A 366 -18.16 9.20 -19.07
N LEU A 367 -17.50 8.07 -18.80
CA LEU A 367 -18.20 6.83 -18.50
C LEU A 367 -18.79 6.99 -17.11
N VAL A 368 -19.96 7.64 -17.09
CA VAL A 368 -20.95 7.53 -16.02
C VAL A 368 -21.19 6.03 -15.84
N CYS A 369 -20.75 5.47 -14.73
CA CYS A 369 -21.35 4.24 -14.22
C CYS A 369 -22.82 4.55 -13.98
N GLN A 370 -23.67 4.28 -14.97
CA GLN A 370 -25.07 4.03 -14.69
C GLN A 370 -25.12 2.68 -13.97
N GLY A 371 -25.26 2.75 -12.65
CA GLY A 371 -25.81 1.64 -11.88
C GLY A 371 -27.28 1.41 -12.25
N PRO A 372 -27.88 0.30 -11.80
CA PRO A 372 -29.31 0.05 -11.97
C PRO A 372 -30.19 1.15 -11.35
#